data_AF-A0A139X0E5-F1
#
_entry.id   AF-A0A139X0E5-F1
#
_cell.length_a   1.000
_cell.length_b   1.000
_cell.length_c   1.000
_cell.angle_alpha   90.00
_cell.angle_beta   90.00
_cell.angle_gamma   90.00
#
_symmetry.space_group_name_H-M   'P 1'
#
loop_
_entity.id
_entity.type
_entity.pdbx_description
1 polymer ?
#
loop_
_entity_poly.entity_id
_entity_poly.type
_entity_poly.pdbx_seq_one_letter_code
_entity_poly.pdbx_strand_id
1 'polypeptide(L)'
;MIQCPVCHTKYIEEVEISCSTCGWDLTPYPLTFSGQLPEEFLEKEQAKLAWARQIWAQSQQQIQQLQKENSQLQFLLERAQSQIEKYKKQLERMLHDFQLLETNLPKLLSPLLLPLKKRWDIDT
;
A
#
# COMPACT_ATOMS: atom_id res chain seq x y z
N MET A 1 9.49 -27.38 24.15
CA MET A 1 9.29 -26.44 23.04
C MET A 1 10.64 -25.86 22.68
N ILE A 2 11.04 -25.98 21.42
CA ILE A 2 12.35 -25.54 20.91
C ILE A 2 12.16 -24.27 20.09
N GLN A 3 13.19 -23.45 19.98
CA GLN A 3 13.18 -22.23 19.18
C GLN A 3 14.06 -22.38 17.95
N CYS A 4 13.59 -21.89 16.81
CA CYS A 4 14.39 -21.83 15.60
C CYS A 4 15.65 -21.00 15.87
N PRO A 5 16.86 -21.51 15.55
CA PRO A 5 18.09 -20.82 15.88
C PRO A 5 18.30 -19.54 15.05
N VAL A 6 17.53 -19.34 13.97
CA VAL A 6 17.60 -18.16 13.10
C VAL A 6 16.61 -17.09 13.52
N CYS A 7 15.33 -17.43 13.66
CA CYS A 7 14.25 -16.45 13.88
C CYS A 7 13.59 -16.53 15.27
N HIS A 8 13.99 -17.49 16.10
CA HIS A 8 13.46 -17.77 17.45
C HIS A 8 11.97 -18.18 17.51
N THR A 9 11.34 -18.48 16.36
CA THR A 9 10.00 -19.06 16.32
C THR A 9 9.98 -20.39 17.06
N LYS A 10 8.98 -20.58 17.93
CA LYS A 10 8.79 -21.82 18.67
C LYS A 10 8.25 -22.92 17.75
N TYR A 11 8.82 -24.12 17.83
CA TYR A 11 8.39 -25.29 17.07
C TYR A 11 8.41 -26.57 17.93
N ILE A 12 7.81 -27.63 17.38
CA ILE A 12 7.78 -28.98 17.94
C ILE A 12 8.72 -29.86 17.09
N GLU A 13 9.78 -30.38 17.72
CA GLU A 13 10.91 -31.06 17.06
C GLU A 13 10.52 -32.29 16.24
N GLU A 14 9.47 -33.01 16.66
CA GLU A 14 9.01 -34.24 16.01
C GLU A 14 8.05 -34.01 14.83
N VAL A 15 7.65 -32.75 14.58
CA VAL A 15 6.60 -32.40 13.60
C VAL A 15 7.14 -31.57 12.45
N GLU A 16 8.11 -30.68 12.70
CA GLU A 16 8.57 -29.70 11.71
C GLU A 16 10.01 -29.98 11.26
N ILE A 17 10.15 -30.36 9.98
CA ILE A 17 11.46 -30.53 9.31
C ILE A 17 12.09 -29.16 8.99
N SER A 18 11.27 -28.11 8.84
CA SER A 18 11.74 -26.75 8.58
C SER A 18 10.91 -25.73 9.33
N CYS A 19 11.52 -24.59 9.67
CA CYS A 19 10.84 -23.52 10.38
C CYS A 19 9.80 -22.85 9.49
N SER A 20 8.54 -22.86 9.92
CA SER A 20 7.43 -22.20 9.24
C SER A 20 7.59 -20.68 9.03
N THR A 21 8.47 -20.03 9.80
CA THR A 21 8.67 -18.56 9.72
C THR A 21 9.78 -18.16 8.77
N CYS A 22 10.95 -18.81 8.87
CA CYS A 22 12.13 -18.42 8.09
C CYS A 22 12.63 -19.50 7.10
N GLY A 23 11.99 -20.67 7.08
CA GLY A 23 12.35 -21.79 6.20
C GLY A 23 13.63 -22.53 6.60
N TRP A 24 14.22 -22.22 7.77
CA TRP A 24 15.44 -22.88 8.23
C TRP A 24 15.21 -24.38 8.46
N ASP A 25 16.13 -25.22 8.01
CA ASP A 25 16.10 -26.66 8.23
C ASP A 25 16.35 -26.99 9.72
N LEU A 26 15.40 -27.69 10.33
CA LEU A 26 15.41 -28.05 11.75
C LEU A 26 15.85 -29.50 11.98
N THR A 27 16.22 -30.22 10.93
CA THR A 27 16.63 -31.63 11.01
C THR A 27 17.82 -31.78 11.96
N PRO A 28 17.69 -32.54 13.06
CA PRO A 28 18.79 -32.77 13.98
C PRO A 28 19.87 -33.62 13.30
N TYR A 29 21.14 -33.37 13.66
CA TYR A 29 22.24 -34.14 13.11
C TYR A 29 22.10 -35.63 13.44
N PRO A 30 22.28 -36.54 12.47
CA PRO A 30 22.18 -37.96 12.73
C PRO A 30 23.26 -38.38 13.74
N LEU A 31 22.80 -38.99 14.84
CA LEU A 31 23.62 -39.50 15.94
C LEU A 31 24.57 -40.66 15.53
N THR A 32 24.58 -41.05 14.25
CA THR A 32 25.41 -42.12 13.69
C THR A 32 26.88 -41.74 13.53
N PHE A 33 27.25 -40.46 13.72
CA PHE A 33 28.64 -40.04 13.88
C PHE A 33 29.13 -40.34 15.30
N SER A 34 29.39 -41.62 15.58
CA SER A 34 29.97 -42.14 16.83
C SER A 34 31.48 -41.88 16.96
N GLY A 35 31.98 -40.78 16.39
CA GLY A 35 33.35 -40.30 16.47
C GLY A 35 33.35 -38.77 16.39
N GLN A 36 34.27 -38.13 17.12
CA GLN A 36 34.40 -36.66 17.22
C GLN A 36 34.13 -35.99 15.87
N LEU A 37 33.07 -35.18 15.80
CA LEU A 37 32.83 -34.33 14.62
C LEU A 37 34.10 -33.51 14.37
N PRO A 38 34.61 -33.46 13.13
CA PRO A 38 35.75 -32.62 12.80
C PRO A 38 35.47 -31.16 13.19
N GLU A 39 36.41 -30.49 13.84
CA GLU A 39 36.26 -29.10 14.30
C GLU A 39 35.89 -28.15 13.14
N GLU A 40 36.52 -28.33 11.98
CA GLU A 40 36.22 -27.60 10.74
C GLU A 40 34.74 -27.67 10.32
N PHE A 41 34.07 -28.76 10.66
CA PHE A 41 32.66 -28.94 10.35
C PHE A 41 31.76 -28.14 11.27
N LEU A 42 32.09 -28.14 12.57
CA LEU A 42 31.38 -27.34 13.56
C LEU A 42 31.53 -25.84 13.25
N GLU A 43 32.72 -25.41 12.84
CA GLU A 43 32.98 -24.04 12.40
C GLU A 43 32.13 -23.65 11.19
N LYS A 44 32.01 -24.54 10.19
CA LYS A 44 31.17 -24.30 9.01
C LYS A 44 29.68 -24.19 9.35
N GLU A 45 29.17 -25.05 10.23
CA GLU A 45 27.76 -24.96 10.67
C GLU A 45 27.49 -23.69 11.48
N GLN A 46 28.42 -23.28 12.34
CA GLN A 46 28.32 -22.01 13.06
C GLN A 46 28.34 -20.81 12.11
N ALA A 47 29.22 -20.81 11.10
CA ALA A 47 29.29 -19.76 10.10
C ALA A 47 28.01 -19.69 9.25
N LYS A 48 27.47 -20.85 8.84
CA LYS A 48 26.20 -20.95 8.12
C LYS A 48 25.04 -20.39 8.94
N LEU A 49 24.97 -20.72 10.24
CA LEU A 49 23.95 -20.20 11.14
C LEU A 49 24.09 -18.68 11.33
N ALA A 50 25.31 -18.17 11.52
CA ALA A 50 25.57 -16.74 11.65
C ALA A 50 25.14 -15.97 10.39
N TRP A 51 25.49 -16.49 9.21
CA TRP A 51 25.05 -15.94 7.93
C TRP A 51 23.52 -15.93 7.82
N ALA A 52 22.86 -17.04 8.17
CA ALA A 52 21.39 -17.12 8.10
C ALA A 52 20.69 -16.12 9.03
N ARG A 53 21.21 -15.92 10.25
CA ARG A 53 20.72 -14.88 11.18
C ARG A 53 20.86 -13.49 10.58
N GLN A 54 22.01 -13.20 9.97
CA GLN A 54 22.25 -11.91 9.34
C GLN A 54 21.29 -11.64 8.19
N ILE A 55 21.14 -12.60 7.27
CA ILE A 55 20.20 -12.48 6.14
C ILE A 55 18.76 -12.31 6.64
N TRP A 56 18.36 -13.06 7.66
CA TRP A 56 17.04 -12.91 8.26
C TRP A 56 16.82 -11.51 8.83
N ALA A 57 17.78 -10.99 9.59
CA ALA A 57 17.68 -9.63 10.14
C ALA A 57 17.57 -8.56 9.03
N GLN A 58 18.36 -8.69 7.96
CA GLN A 58 18.28 -7.79 6.82
C GLN A 58 16.92 -7.87 6.12
N SER A 59 16.36 -9.07 5.96
CA SER A 59 15.03 -9.24 5.35
C SER A 59 13.94 -8.58 6.20
N GLN A 60 14.02 -8.71 7.53
CA GLN A 60 13.07 -8.06 8.44
C GLN A 60 13.12 -6.53 8.33
N GLN A 61 14.33 -5.95 8.25
CA GLN A 61 14.48 -4.51 8.04
C GLN A 61 13.88 -4.07 6.70
N GLN A 62 14.11 -4.83 5.64
CA GLN A 62 13.55 -4.53 4.32
C GLN A 62 12.02 -4.64 4.30
N ILE A 63 11.46 -5.66 4.94
CA ILE A 63 10.00 -5.83 5.08
C ILE A 63 9.40 -4.65 5.84
N GLN A 64 10.00 -4.23 6.95
CA GLN A 64 9.53 -3.08 7.73
C GLN A 64 9.57 -1.78 6.90
N GLN A 65 10.62 -1.58 6.12
CA GLN A 65 10.74 -0.43 5.23
C GLN A 65 9.66 -0.45 4.15
N LEU A 66 9.45 -1.60 3.49
CA LEU A 66 8.40 -1.76 2.49
C LEU A 66 7.01 -1.58 3.06
N GLN A 67 6.75 -2.05 4.29
CA GLN A 67 5.49 -1.82 4.98
C GLN A 67 5.25 -0.33 5.24
N LYS A 68 6.29 0.40 5.67
CA LYS A 68 6.21 1.85 5.86
C LYS A 68 5.92 2.57 4.54
N GLU A 69 6.64 2.24 3.47
CA GLU A 69 6.40 2.83 2.15
C GLU A 69 4.98 2.53 1.64
N ASN A 70 4.51 1.30 1.80
CA ASN A 70 3.15 0.92 1.42
C ASN A 70 2.10 1.73 2.20
N SER A 71 2.27 1.91 3.52
CA SER A 71 1.36 2.73 4.33
C SER A 71 1.33 4.20 3.89
N GLN A 72 2.48 4.74 3.47
CA GLN A 72 2.57 6.11 2.94
C GLN A 72 1.87 6.22 1.59
N LEU A 73 2.07 5.24 0.70
CA LEU A 73 1.41 5.20 -0.60
C LEU A 73 -0.11 5.07 -0.46
N GLN A 74 -0.60 4.25 0.48
CA GLN A 74 -2.02 4.13 0.79
C GLN A 74 -2.61 5.46 1.25
N PHE A 75 -1.94 6.17 2.17
CA PHE A 75 -2.38 7.49 2.61
C PHE A 75 -2.43 8.51 1.47
N LEU A 76 -1.43 8.51 0.58
CA LEU A 76 -1.40 9.39 -0.59
C LEU A 76 -2.54 9.07 -1.57
N LEU A 77 -2.83 7.78 -1.77
CA LEU A 77 -3.93 7.32 -2.61
C LEU A 77 -5.28 7.80 -2.07
N GLU A 78 -5.55 7.61 -0.78
CA GLU A 78 -6.77 8.07 -0.12
C GLU A 78 -6.93 9.59 -0.22
N ARG A 79 -5.83 10.33 0.00
CA ARG A 79 -5.82 11.79 -0.14
C ARG A 79 -6.14 12.23 -1.57
N ALA A 80 -5.55 11.58 -2.58
CA ALA A 80 -5.82 11.88 -3.98
C ALA A 80 -7.27 11.58 -4.36
N GLN A 81 -7.82 10.44 -3.90
CA GLN A 81 -9.22 10.08 -4.10
C GLN A 81 -10.18 11.12 -3.49
N SER A 82 -9.89 11.57 -2.26
CA SER A 82 -10.67 12.63 -1.61
C SER A 82 -10.64 13.94 -2.39
N GLN A 83 -9.49 14.31 -2.96
CA GLN A 83 -9.36 15.50 -3.80
C GLN A 83 -10.14 15.36 -5.11
N ILE A 84 -10.07 14.20 -5.77
CA ILE A 84 -10.84 13.92 -6.99
C ILE A 84 -12.34 14.09 -6.71
N GLU A 85 -12.85 13.51 -5.62
CA GLU A 85 -14.26 13.61 -5.27
C GLU A 85 -14.67 15.06 -4.96
N LYS A 86 -13.79 15.82 -4.27
CA LYS A 86 -14.01 17.24 -4.03
C LYS A 86 -14.10 18.04 -5.33
N TYR A 87 -13.17 17.82 -6.27
CA TYR A 87 -13.17 18.52 -7.56
C TYR A 87 -14.36 18.14 -8.43
N LYS A 88 -14.75 16.86 -8.42
CA LYS A 88 -15.96 16.38 -9.09
C LYS A 88 -17.21 17.13 -8.61
N LYS A 89 -17.41 17.23 -7.29
CA LYS A 89 -18.52 18.01 -6.70
C LYS A 89 -18.45 19.51 -7.01
N GLN A 90 -17.26 20.07 -7.21
CA GLN A 90 -17.10 21.46 -7.64
C GLN A 90 -17.52 21.64 -9.10
N LEU A 91 -17.11 20.72 -9.99
CA LEU A 91 -17.51 20.71 -11.39
C LEU A 91 -19.03 20.56 -11.54
N GLU A 92 -19.66 19.65 -10.80
CA GLU A 92 -21.11 19.45 -10.82
C GLU A 92 -21.87 20.73 -10.42
N ARG A 93 -21.39 21.45 -9.39
CA ARG A 93 -21.97 22.74 -8.97
C ARG A 93 -21.81 23.81 -10.04
N MET A 94 -20.62 23.97 -10.61
CA MET A 94 -20.40 24.95 -11.67
C MET A 94 -21.30 24.65 -12.88
N LEU A 95 -21.42 23.39 -13.28
CA LEU A 95 -22.31 22.99 -14.38
C LEU A 95 -23.77 23.35 -14.09
N HIS A 96 -24.24 23.07 -12.87
CA HIS A 96 -25.58 23.46 -12.44
C HIS A 96 -25.78 24.98 -12.49
N ASP A 97 -24.81 25.76 -11.99
CA ASP A 97 -24.89 27.23 -11.99
C ASP A 97 -24.90 27.80 -13.42
N PHE A 98 -24.10 27.22 -14.33
CA PHE A 98 -24.14 27.57 -15.75
C PHE A 98 -25.52 27.31 -16.36
N GLN A 99 -26.13 26.15 -16.11
CA GLN A 99 -27.49 25.85 -16.60
C GLN A 99 -28.53 26.82 -16.03
N LEU A 100 -28.40 27.20 -14.76
CA LEU A 100 -29.29 28.17 -14.12
C LEU A 100 -29.14 29.56 -14.76
N LEU A 101 -27.92 29.97 -15.09
CA LEU A 101 -27.66 31.21 -15.81
C LEU A 101 -28.26 31.17 -17.22
N GLU A 102 -28.05 30.09 -17.98
CA GLU A 102 -28.61 29.92 -19.33
C GLU A 102 -30.14 29.96 -19.34
N THR A 103 -30.80 29.40 -18.33
CA THR A 103 -32.26 29.42 -18.24
C THR A 103 -32.84 30.76 -17.78
N ASN A 104 -32.09 31.54 -16.98
CA ASN A 104 -32.56 32.83 -16.48
C ASN A 104 -32.18 34.01 -17.38
N LEU A 105 -31.10 33.90 -18.17
CA LEU A 105 -30.65 34.93 -19.10
C LEU A 105 -31.76 35.39 -20.07
N PRO A 106 -32.52 34.49 -20.73
CA PRO A 106 -33.61 34.88 -21.63
C PRO A 106 -34.77 35.56 -20.90
N LYS A 107 -35.05 35.16 -19.66
CA LYS A 107 -36.13 35.72 -18.83
C LYS A 107 -35.82 37.15 -18.39
N LEU A 108 -34.54 37.47 -18.19
CA LEU A 108 -34.08 38.81 -17.86
C LEU A 108 -33.96 39.71 -19.10
N LEU A 109 -33.56 39.14 -20.24
CA LEU A 109 -33.43 39.86 -21.51
C LEU A 109 -34.78 40.15 -22.19
N SER A 110 -35.76 39.24 -22.10
CA SER A 110 -37.08 39.37 -22.74
C SER A 110 -37.81 40.69 -22.42
N PRO A 111 -37.95 41.08 -21.14
CA PRO A 111 -38.58 42.35 -20.76
C PRO A 111 -37.81 43.59 -21.20
N LEU A 112 -36.49 43.50 -21.40
CA LEU A 112 -35.64 44.61 -21.83
C LEU A 112 -35.64 44.77 -23.35
N LEU A 113 -35.79 43.67 -24.10
CA LEU A 113 -35.85 43.66 -25.56
C LEU A 113 -37.23 44.08 -26.11
N LEU A 114 -38.31 43.80 -25.37
CA LEU A 114 -39.69 44.17 -25.74
C LEU A 114 -39.92 45.68 -25.95
N PRO A 115 -39.50 46.58 -25.04
CA PRO A 115 -39.62 48.02 -25.23
C PRO A 115 -38.72 48.55 -26.36
N LEU A 116 -37.53 47.95 -26.53
CA LEU A 116 -36.63 48.33 -27.62
C LEU A 116 -37.26 47.98 -28.97
N LYS A 117 -37.75 46.75 -29.16
CA LYS A 117 -38.41 46.34 -30.42
C LYS A 117 -39.63 47.19 -30.76
N LYS A 118 -40.50 47.46 -29.78
CA LYS A 118 -41.65 48.37 -29.95
C LYS A 118 -41.26 49.78 -30.39
N ARG A 119 -40.07 50.25 -30.04
CA ARG A 119 -39.60 51.60 -30.42
C ARG A 119 -39.11 51.67 -31.87
N TRP A 120 -38.68 50.56 -32.46
CA TRP A 120 -38.26 50.50 -33.87
C TRP A 120 -39.41 50.17 -34.83
N ASP A 121 -40.43 49.44 -34.38
CA ASP A 121 -41.62 49.10 -35.20
C ASP A 121 -42.59 50.30 -35.39
N ILE A 122 -42.34 51.46 -34.76
CA ILE A 122 -43.20 52.67 -34.88
C ILE A 122 -42.74 53.58 -36.04
N ASP A 123 -41.53 53.39 -36.58
CA ASP A 123 -40.92 54.27 -37.59
C ASP A 123 -41.00 53.72 -39.05
N THR A 124 -41.83 52.70 -39.31
CA THR A 124 -42.16 52.17 -40.66
C THR A 124 -43.66 52.09 -40.88
#